data_AF-A0A6N9R0P4-F1
#
_entry.id   AF-A0A6N9R0P4-F1
#
_cell.length_a   1.000
_cell.length_b   1.000
_cell.length_c   1.000
_cell.angle_alpha   90.00
_cell.angle_beta   90.00
_cell.angle_gamma   90.00
#
_symmetry.space_group_name_H-M   'P 1'
#
loop_
_entity.id
_entity.type
_entity.pdbx_description
1 polymer ?
#
loop_
_entity_poly.entity_id
_entity_poly.type
_entity_poly.pdbx_seq_one_letter_code
_entity_poly.pdbx_strand_id
1 'polypeptide(L)'
;MVRRQQAADRAERPKLRSPGHPKFQRHVEAAFWAEIAKGLLPIEAAAVVGVAQAVGQRWFRHAGGMPPFDLKFTPTGRYLSFAEREEIAFLRAQGRGVREIARTLGRNPGTISRELRRNAAVRYGSRGYRASVAQWKADMAAKRPKAAKLVTNVRLHTYVQDRLSGQIATPDGKVIIGPEPPRFTGINKPHRKHRGWSTAWSPEQISNRLKVDFPDDESMRISHEAIYQSLYIQGRGALKRELVWCLRTGRALRAPRERSRRKTWAHVTPGTLISERPAEAGDRAVPGHWEGDLLIGLERSAIGTVVDRTTRFTMLVHLPREKGYRHKETPKNGPALAGYGAITMKNALASTMSTLPAQLARSLTWDRGKEMSAHAQFTVETGIPVFFADPQSPWQRGTNENTNGLLRQYFPKGTDLSSWSAEEIEAVAHALNTRPRKTLGWKTPAEAFNEQLLLLQQAGVATTG
;
A
#
# COMPACT_ATOMS: atom_id res chain seq x y z
N MET A 1 34.91 45.12 14.22
CA MET A 1 35.58 43.92 13.64
C MET A 1 34.57 42.78 13.44
N VAL A 2 33.66 42.83 12.45
CA VAL A 2 32.77 41.69 12.10
C VAL A 2 32.33 41.79 10.63
N ARG A 3 33.21 41.45 9.67
CA ARG A 3 32.86 41.38 8.23
C ARG A 3 33.58 40.27 7.45
N ARG A 4 34.16 39.27 8.12
CA ARG A 4 35.00 38.24 7.47
C ARG A 4 34.51 36.78 7.56
N GLN A 5 33.39 36.45 8.22
CA GLN A 5 32.99 35.04 8.33
C GLN A 5 32.21 34.47 7.12
N GLN A 6 31.45 35.26 6.34
CA GLN A 6 30.56 34.72 5.30
C GLN A 6 31.22 34.38 3.95
N ALA A 7 32.48 34.78 3.75
CA ALA A 7 33.22 34.42 2.55
C ALA A 7 33.73 32.97 2.59
N ALA A 8 34.02 32.45 3.80
CA ALA A 8 34.55 31.11 4.01
C ALA A 8 33.54 30.00 3.64
N ASP A 9 32.28 30.09 4.09
CA ASP A 9 31.23 29.09 3.81
C ASP A 9 30.86 28.91 2.32
N ARG A 10 31.35 29.80 1.44
CA ARG A 10 31.07 29.77 -0.01
C ARG A 10 32.25 29.26 -0.83
N ALA A 11 33.47 29.24 -0.28
CA ALA A 11 34.63 28.68 -0.96
C ALA A 11 34.51 27.15 -1.13
N GLU A 12 33.78 26.48 -0.23
CA GLU A 12 33.55 25.04 -0.27
C GLU A 12 32.38 24.59 -1.16
N ARG A 13 31.58 25.53 -1.70
CA ARG A 13 30.44 25.16 -2.55
C ARG A 13 30.88 25.07 -4.02
N PRO A 14 30.68 23.92 -4.68
CA PRO A 14 31.06 23.78 -6.08
C PRO A 14 30.38 24.84 -6.94
N LYS A 15 31.14 25.41 -7.89
CA LYS A 15 30.67 26.44 -8.82
C LYS A 15 29.48 25.89 -9.61
N LEU A 16 28.28 26.38 -9.32
CA LEU A 16 27.06 26.03 -10.07
C LEU A 16 27.20 26.51 -11.53
N ARG A 17 27.65 25.62 -12.42
CA ARG A 17 27.68 25.88 -13.86
C ARG A 17 26.24 25.99 -14.37
N SER A 18 25.94 27.05 -15.12
CA SER A 18 24.62 27.27 -15.74
C SER A 18 24.42 26.25 -16.86
N PRO A 19 23.44 25.34 -16.82
CA PRO A 19 23.31 24.22 -17.76
C PRO A 19 22.62 24.60 -19.09
N GLY A 20 22.66 25.88 -19.49
CA GLY A 20 21.87 26.40 -20.62
C GLY A 20 20.47 26.91 -20.23
N HIS A 21 19.48 26.76 -21.12
CA HIS A 21 18.07 27.11 -20.85
C HIS A 21 17.56 26.28 -19.65
N PRO A 22 16.91 26.90 -18.63
CA PRO A 22 16.35 26.15 -17.52
C PRO A 22 15.41 25.05 -18.05
N LYS A 23 15.68 23.79 -17.70
CA LYS A 23 14.95 22.68 -18.30
C LYS A 23 13.44 22.79 -18.05
N PHE A 24 12.99 23.16 -16.84
CA PHE A 24 11.57 23.39 -16.52
C PHE A 24 11.41 24.32 -15.32
N GLN A 25 10.31 25.08 -15.28
CA GLN A 25 9.95 25.95 -14.16
C GLN A 25 9.20 25.12 -13.11
N ARG A 26 9.64 25.14 -11.85
CA ARG A 26 9.08 24.31 -10.77
C ARG A 26 7.58 24.50 -10.55
N HIS A 27 7.07 25.70 -10.82
CA HIS A 27 5.64 25.99 -10.69
C HIS A 27 4.79 25.29 -11.77
N VAL A 28 5.30 25.12 -12.99
CA VAL A 28 4.61 24.37 -14.07
C VAL A 28 4.55 22.88 -13.71
N GLU A 29 5.65 22.33 -13.20
CA GLU A 29 5.67 20.94 -12.71
C GLU A 29 4.74 20.77 -11.49
N ALA A 30 4.67 21.76 -10.59
CA ALA A 30 3.75 21.74 -9.46
C ALA A 30 2.27 21.76 -9.91
N ALA A 31 1.92 22.62 -10.88
CA ALA A 31 0.59 22.67 -11.48
C ALA A 31 0.23 21.32 -12.13
N PHE A 32 1.17 20.70 -12.85
CA PHE A 32 0.97 19.37 -13.44
C PHE A 32 0.60 18.35 -12.37
N TRP A 33 1.35 18.30 -11.27
CA TRP A 33 1.07 17.37 -10.17
C TRP A 33 -0.23 17.68 -9.42
N ALA A 34 -0.66 18.94 -9.38
CA ALA A 34 -1.97 19.33 -8.86
C ALA A 34 -3.11 18.76 -9.72
N GLU A 35 -2.99 18.81 -11.05
CA GLU A 35 -3.96 18.18 -11.97
C GLU A 35 -3.96 16.65 -11.87
N ILE A 36 -2.79 16.03 -11.75
CA ILE A 36 -2.67 14.59 -11.46
C ILE A 36 -3.40 14.24 -10.16
N ALA A 37 -3.28 15.07 -9.11
CA ALA A 37 -3.95 14.84 -7.84
C ALA A 37 -5.48 14.87 -7.95
N LYS A 38 -6.04 15.67 -8.86
CA LYS A 38 -7.47 15.69 -9.23
C LYS A 38 -7.91 14.46 -10.04
N GLY A 39 -6.98 13.60 -10.44
CA GLY A 39 -7.24 12.31 -11.08
C GLY A 39 -6.94 12.26 -12.58
N LEU A 40 -6.59 13.39 -13.21
CA LEU A 40 -6.30 13.49 -14.65
C LEU A 40 -5.15 12.55 -15.06
N LEU A 41 -5.18 12.07 -16.30
CA LEU A 41 -4.09 11.30 -16.89
C LEU A 41 -2.86 12.21 -17.13
N PRO A 42 -1.64 11.66 -17.15
CA PRO A 42 -0.43 12.45 -17.42
C PRO A 42 -0.46 13.23 -18.75
N ILE A 43 -1.18 12.73 -19.74
CA ILE A 43 -1.33 13.37 -21.04
C ILE A 43 -2.26 14.59 -20.92
N GLU A 44 -3.40 14.42 -20.24
CA GLU A 44 -4.39 15.47 -20.01
C GLU A 44 -3.81 16.59 -19.12
N ALA A 45 -3.16 16.20 -18.02
CA ALA A 45 -2.52 17.15 -17.10
C ALA A 45 -1.42 17.96 -17.82
N ALA A 46 -0.68 17.35 -18.76
CA ALA A 46 0.30 18.06 -19.57
C ALA A 46 -0.34 19.10 -20.48
N ALA A 47 -1.47 18.76 -21.12
CA ALA A 47 -2.22 19.67 -21.97
C ALA A 47 -2.75 20.87 -21.17
N VAL A 48 -3.30 20.64 -19.96
CA VAL A 48 -3.82 21.70 -19.08
C VAL A 48 -2.74 22.71 -18.70
N VAL A 49 -1.51 22.26 -18.41
CA VAL A 49 -0.41 23.16 -18.01
C VAL A 49 0.43 23.67 -19.18
N GLY A 50 0.03 23.39 -20.41
CA GLY A 50 0.71 23.90 -21.62
C GLY A 50 2.08 23.28 -21.88
N VAL A 51 2.33 22.03 -21.48
CA VAL A 51 3.57 21.30 -21.78
C VAL A 51 3.33 20.15 -22.74
N ALA A 52 4.35 19.78 -23.51
CA ALA A 52 4.26 18.63 -24.41
C ALA A 52 3.89 17.35 -23.64
N GLN A 53 2.97 16.56 -24.19
CA GLN A 53 2.46 15.34 -23.55
C GLN A 53 3.57 14.35 -23.17
N ALA A 54 4.60 14.22 -24.02
CA ALA A 54 5.77 13.40 -23.76
C ALA A 54 6.58 13.86 -22.52
N VAL A 55 6.59 15.16 -22.23
CA VAL A 55 7.24 15.73 -21.04
C VAL A 55 6.45 15.38 -19.79
N GLY A 56 5.13 15.58 -19.79
CA GLY A 56 4.27 15.20 -18.65
C GLY A 56 4.32 13.71 -18.34
N GLN A 57 4.33 12.84 -19.36
CA GLN A 57 4.55 11.41 -19.18
C GLN A 57 5.90 11.10 -18.53
N ARG A 58 6.97 11.79 -18.96
CA ARG A 58 8.31 11.62 -18.40
C ARG A 58 8.36 12.04 -16.93
N TRP A 59 7.79 13.20 -16.58
CA TRP A 59 7.67 13.64 -15.19
C TRP A 59 6.95 12.60 -14.33
N PHE A 60 5.80 12.11 -14.79
CA PHE A 60 5.02 11.10 -14.08
C PHE A 60 5.80 9.80 -13.86
N ARG A 61 6.48 9.28 -14.90
CA ARG A 61 7.26 8.03 -14.81
C ARG A 61 8.50 8.17 -13.91
N HIS A 62 9.26 9.27 -14.06
CA HIS A 62 10.48 9.51 -13.29
C HIS A 62 10.20 9.67 -11.79
N ALA A 63 9.08 10.31 -11.44
CA ALA A 63 8.68 10.46 -10.05
C ALA A 63 7.83 9.29 -9.52
N GLY A 64 7.70 8.20 -10.28
CA GLY A 64 6.97 7.00 -9.85
C GLY A 64 5.47 7.20 -9.65
N GLY A 65 4.87 8.20 -10.31
CA GLY A 65 3.47 8.59 -10.13
C GLY A 65 3.20 9.38 -8.84
N MET A 66 4.24 9.94 -8.21
CA MET A 66 4.15 10.74 -6.99
C MET A 66 4.76 12.13 -7.19
N PRO A 67 4.21 13.19 -6.55
CA PRO A 67 4.86 14.49 -6.57
C PRO A 67 6.21 14.39 -5.84
N PRO A 68 7.33 14.78 -6.47
CA PRO A 68 8.65 14.64 -5.86
C PRO A 68 8.95 15.71 -4.80
N PHE A 69 8.10 16.74 -4.72
CA PHE A 69 8.20 17.86 -3.79
C PHE A 69 6.83 18.24 -3.23
N ASP A 70 6.83 19.06 -2.17
CA ASP A 70 5.59 19.56 -1.58
C ASP A 70 4.88 20.53 -2.53
N LEU A 71 3.67 20.15 -2.95
CA LEU A 71 2.81 20.96 -3.82
C LEU A 71 2.17 22.14 -3.09
N LYS A 72 2.09 22.08 -1.76
CA LYS A 72 1.52 23.16 -0.92
C LYS A 72 2.54 24.25 -0.62
N PHE A 73 3.78 24.10 -1.08
CA PHE A 73 4.81 25.11 -0.85
C PHE A 73 4.53 26.37 -1.67
N THR A 74 4.03 27.40 -1.01
CA THR A 74 3.98 28.76 -1.54
C THR A 74 5.16 29.56 -0.97
N PRO A 75 5.96 30.25 -1.80
CA PRO A 75 7.00 31.14 -1.29
C PRO A 75 6.37 32.27 -0.47
N THR A 76 6.60 32.29 0.86
CA THR A 76 6.11 33.35 1.74
C THR A 76 7.26 34.17 2.33
N GLY A 77 6.95 35.43 2.67
CA GLY A 77 7.86 36.33 3.39
C GLY A 77 9.16 36.64 2.64
N ARG A 78 10.25 35.95 3.00
CA ARG A 78 11.63 36.21 2.54
C ARG A 78 11.90 35.80 1.08
N TYR A 79 11.09 34.89 0.52
CA TYR A 79 11.35 34.32 -0.80
C TYR A 79 10.55 35.04 -1.88
N LEU A 80 11.22 35.43 -2.97
CA LEU A 80 10.57 36.03 -4.14
C LEU A 80 9.88 34.95 -4.98
N SER A 81 8.74 35.29 -5.59
CA SER A 81 8.04 34.50 -6.60
C SER A 81 8.73 34.63 -7.98
N PHE A 82 8.28 33.86 -8.97
CA PHE A 82 8.79 34.01 -10.34
C PHE A 82 8.34 35.34 -10.96
N ALA A 83 7.05 35.71 -10.81
CA ALA A 83 6.52 36.99 -11.29
C ALA A 83 7.27 38.20 -10.69
N GLU A 84 7.59 38.16 -9.39
CA GLU A 84 8.40 39.20 -8.76
C GLU A 84 9.82 39.27 -9.35
N ARG A 85 10.40 38.13 -9.74
CA ARG A 85 11.71 38.12 -10.42
C ARG A 85 11.63 38.67 -11.83
N GLU A 86 10.52 38.47 -12.55
CA GLU A 86 10.28 39.09 -13.86
C GLU A 86 10.16 40.60 -13.73
N GLU A 87 9.40 41.07 -12.75
CA GLU A 87 9.25 42.50 -12.46
C GLU A 87 10.58 43.15 -12.04
N ILE A 88 11.40 42.47 -11.22
CA ILE A 88 12.77 42.91 -10.91
C ILE A 88 13.62 43.03 -12.18
N ALA A 89 13.51 42.08 -13.10
CA ALA A 89 14.28 42.10 -14.35
C ALA A 89 13.85 43.26 -15.26
N PHE A 90 12.54 43.50 -15.38
CA PHE A 90 11.97 44.59 -16.16
C PHE A 90 12.38 45.95 -15.60
N LEU A 91 12.12 46.21 -14.32
CA LEU A 91 12.46 47.49 -13.67
C LEU A 91 13.97 47.74 -13.67
N ARG A 92 14.79 46.69 -13.56
CA ARG A 92 16.25 46.81 -13.67
C ARG A 92 16.69 47.19 -15.08
N ALA A 93 16.03 46.67 -16.11
CA ALA A 93 16.29 47.05 -17.51
C ALA A 93 15.90 48.51 -17.79
N GLN A 94 14.88 49.03 -17.10
CA GLN A 94 14.51 50.46 -17.11
C GLN A 94 15.46 51.37 -16.32
N GLY A 95 16.55 50.83 -15.74
CA GLY A 95 17.52 51.62 -14.96
C GLY A 95 17.09 51.94 -13.52
N ARG A 96 15.97 51.39 -13.03
CA ARG A 96 15.46 51.66 -11.67
C ARG A 96 16.43 51.15 -10.59
N GLY A 97 16.52 51.92 -9.50
CA GLY A 97 17.40 51.63 -8.36
C GLY A 97 16.83 50.54 -7.43
N VAL A 98 17.69 49.91 -6.61
CA VAL A 98 17.29 48.81 -5.70
C VAL A 98 16.17 49.23 -4.72
N ARG A 99 16.22 50.45 -4.18
CA ARG A 99 15.23 50.97 -3.22
C ARG A 99 13.88 51.25 -3.90
N GLU A 100 13.92 51.64 -5.16
CA GLU A 100 12.74 51.93 -5.96
C GLU A 100 12.01 50.65 -6.37
N ILE A 101 12.75 49.67 -6.90
CA ILE A 101 12.24 48.31 -7.19
C ILE A 101 11.59 47.70 -5.94
N ALA A 102 12.24 47.85 -4.79
CA ALA A 102 11.73 47.39 -3.51
C ALA A 102 10.40 48.05 -3.12
N ARG A 103 10.25 49.36 -3.34
CA ARG A 103 8.99 50.08 -3.06
C ARG A 103 7.87 49.62 -3.99
N THR A 104 8.15 49.51 -5.30
CA THR A 104 7.18 49.04 -6.30
C THR A 104 6.65 47.64 -5.97
N LEU A 105 7.51 46.76 -5.47
CA LEU A 105 7.15 45.38 -5.13
C LEU A 105 6.66 45.19 -3.69
N GLY A 106 6.65 46.24 -2.85
CA GLY A 106 6.35 46.10 -1.42
C GLY A 106 7.33 45.18 -0.67
N ARG A 107 8.60 45.12 -1.10
CA ARG A 107 9.64 44.25 -0.52
C ARG A 107 10.74 45.05 0.17
N ASN A 108 11.45 44.40 1.09
CA ASN A 108 12.62 45.03 1.74
C ASN A 108 13.77 45.25 0.71
N PRO A 109 14.40 46.44 0.65
CA PRO A 109 15.53 46.72 -0.25
C PRO A 109 16.69 45.72 -0.15
N GLY A 110 16.93 45.16 1.03
CA GLY A 110 17.93 44.12 1.26
C GLY A 110 17.59 42.79 0.56
N THR A 111 16.31 42.48 0.33
CA THR A 111 15.90 41.31 -0.45
C THR A 111 16.24 41.48 -1.92
N ILE A 112 15.86 42.62 -2.52
CA ILE A 112 16.17 42.95 -3.92
C ILE A 112 17.69 43.03 -4.15
N SER A 113 18.42 43.69 -3.25
CA SER A 113 19.89 43.77 -3.30
C SER A 113 20.55 42.39 -3.29
N ARG A 114 20.10 41.50 -2.40
CA ARG A 114 20.63 40.13 -2.29
C ARG A 114 20.28 39.28 -3.51
N GLU A 115 19.08 39.43 -4.05
CA GLU A 115 18.62 38.73 -5.26
C GLU A 115 19.50 39.11 -6.46
N LEU A 116 19.60 40.41 -6.78
CA LEU A 116 20.41 40.93 -7.89
C LEU A 116 21.89 40.53 -7.74
N ARG A 117 22.45 40.61 -6.52
CA ARG A 117 23.85 40.24 -6.27
C ARG A 117 24.12 38.74 -6.42
N ARG A 118 23.24 37.88 -5.91
CA ARG A 118 23.45 36.41 -5.89
C ARG A 118 23.11 35.75 -7.21
N ASN A 119 22.12 36.27 -7.92
CA ASN A 119 21.54 35.59 -9.07
C ASN A 119 21.90 36.21 -10.43
N ALA A 120 22.67 37.31 -10.47
CA ALA A 120 23.26 37.80 -11.71
C ALA A 120 23.94 36.65 -12.49
N ALA A 121 23.58 36.52 -13.76
CA ALA A 121 24.15 35.55 -14.67
C ALA A 121 25.33 36.19 -15.40
N VAL A 122 26.42 35.45 -15.53
CA VAL A 122 27.49 35.81 -16.47
C VAL A 122 27.24 34.97 -17.71
N ARG A 123 26.89 35.60 -18.83
CA ARG A 123 26.80 34.94 -20.14
C ARG A 123 27.45 35.89 -21.14
N TYR A 124 28.40 35.40 -21.94
CA TYR A 124 29.14 36.21 -22.93
C TYR A 124 29.82 37.47 -22.35
N GLY A 125 30.53 37.33 -21.22
CA GLY A 125 31.35 38.42 -20.66
C GLY A 125 30.60 39.54 -19.93
N SER A 126 29.28 39.68 -20.08
CA SER A 126 28.48 40.69 -19.37
C SER A 126 27.65 40.10 -18.21
N ARG A 127 27.50 40.89 -17.14
CA ARG A 127 26.81 40.50 -15.89
C ARG A 127 25.36 40.99 -15.94
N GLY A 128 24.45 40.18 -16.46
CA GLY A 128 23.02 40.49 -16.61
C GLY A 128 22.14 39.78 -15.59
N TYR A 129 21.04 40.40 -15.15
CA TYR A 129 20.01 39.73 -14.34
C TYR A 129 18.96 39.12 -15.27
N ARG A 130 18.66 37.82 -15.10
CA ARG A 130 17.60 37.10 -15.83
C ARG A 130 16.72 36.37 -14.82
N ALA A 131 15.42 36.67 -14.83
CA ALA A 131 14.44 36.09 -13.91
C ALA A 131 14.44 34.55 -13.94
N SER A 132 14.46 33.95 -15.13
CA SER A 132 14.43 32.49 -15.32
C SER A 132 15.65 31.77 -14.74
N VAL A 133 16.85 32.34 -14.90
CA VAL A 133 18.09 31.79 -14.32
C VAL A 133 18.10 31.98 -12.80
N ALA A 134 17.63 33.13 -12.33
CA ALA A 134 17.53 33.44 -10.90
C ALA A 134 16.55 32.48 -10.19
N GLN A 135 15.40 32.22 -10.81
CA GLN A 135 14.42 31.24 -10.35
C GLN A 135 15.01 29.83 -10.32
N TRP A 136 15.68 29.39 -11.40
CA TRP A 136 16.33 28.07 -11.44
C TRP A 136 17.39 27.91 -10.34
N LYS A 137 18.24 28.92 -10.11
CA LYS A 137 19.22 28.92 -9.01
C LYS A 137 18.53 28.83 -7.65
N ALA A 138 17.44 29.58 -7.45
CA ALA A 138 16.65 29.54 -6.23
C ALA A 138 16.04 28.14 -6.01
N ASP A 139 15.47 27.53 -7.05
CA ASP A 139 14.91 26.17 -7.01
C ASP A 139 15.98 25.12 -6.71
N MET A 140 17.16 25.20 -7.33
CA MET A 140 18.28 24.30 -7.03
C MET A 140 18.75 24.46 -5.58
N ALA A 141 18.88 25.70 -5.09
CA ALA A 141 19.26 25.96 -3.70
C ALA A 141 18.19 25.52 -2.69
N ALA A 142 16.91 25.55 -3.09
CA ALA A 142 15.78 25.10 -2.27
C ALA A 142 15.71 23.57 -2.12
N LYS A 143 16.35 22.80 -3.01
CA LYS A 143 16.32 21.32 -2.95
C LYS A 143 16.84 20.75 -1.62
N ARG A 144 17.79 21.44 -0.95
CA ARG A 144 18.42 21.08 0.33
C ARG A 144 18.30 19.58 0.64
N PRO A 145 18.97 18.71 -0.15
CA PRO A 145 18.77 17.27 -0.05
C PRO A 145 19.19 16.83 1.35
N LYS A 146 18.23 16.29 2.10
CA LYS A 146 18.51 15.57 3.35
C LYS A 146 18.62 14.09 3.00
N ALA A 147 19.57 13.39 3.61
CA ALA A 147 19.61 11.94 3.54
C ALA A 147 18.26 11.40 4.04
N ALA A 148 17.67 10.46 3.31
CA ALA A 148 16.40 9.87 3.70
C ALA A 148 16.59 9.05 4.99
N LYS A 149 15.60 9.05 5.88
CA LYS A 149 15.70 8.36 7.18
C LYS A 149 16.01 6.87 7.05
N LEU A 150 15.50 6.22 5.99
CA LEU A 150 15.79 4.83 5.66
C LEU A 150 17.21 4.59 5.14
N VAL A 151 17.93 5.62 4.72
CA VAL A 151 19.36 5.52 4.36
C VAL A 151 20.22 5.64 5.61
N THR A 152 19.84 6.52 6.54
CA THR A 152 20.64 6.81 7.74
C THR A 152 20.39 5.85 8.90
N ASN A 153 19.19 5.28 9.02
CA ASN A 153 18.83 4.35 10.09
C ASN A 153 18.69 2.93 9.54
N VAL A 154 19.75 2.13 9.73
CA VAL A 154 19.84 0.73 9.26
C VAL A 154 18.79 -0.16 9.92
N ARG A 155 18.55 -0.01 11.22
CA ARG A 155 17.55 -0.81 11.96
C ARG A 155 16.14 -0.59 11.40
N LEU A 156 15.77 0.66 11.17
CA LEU A 156 14.49 1.02 10.56
C LEU A 156 14.39 0.52 9.11
N HIS A 157 15.47 0.64 8.34
CA HIS A 157 15.53 0.11 6.97
C HIS A 157 15.27 -1.40 6.95
N THR A 158 16.00 -2.17 7.75
CA THR A 158 15.86 -3.63 7.86
C THR A 158 14.45 -4.00 8.27
N TYR A 159 13.89 -3.37 9.31
CA TYR A 159 12.51 -3.61 9.73
C TYR A 159 11.51 -3.37 8.59
N VAL A 160 11.62 -2.24 7.88
CA VAL A 160 10.72 -1.91 6.76
C VAL A 160 10.87 -2.92 5.63
N GLN A 161 12.10 -3.32 5.29
CA GLN A 161 12.36 -4.31 4.26
C GLN A 161 11.80 -5.68 4.63
N ASP A 162 12.02 -6.15 5.86
CA ASP A 162 11.55 -7.45 6.32
C ASP A 162 10.03 -7.52 6.39
N ARG A 163 9.35 -6.43 6.78
CA ARG A 163 7.88 -6.38 6.77
C ARG A 163 7.29 -6.26 5.35
N LEU A 164 8.06 -5.74 4.39
CA LEU A 164 7.63 -5.70 2.98
C LEU A 164 7.86 -7.04 2.27
N SER A 165 9.09 -7.56 2.32
CA SER A 165 9.57 -8.65 1.48
C SER A 165 10.20 -9.81 2.25
N GLY A 166 10.03 -9.85 3.57
CA GLY A 166 10.51 -10.98 4.38
C GLY A 166 9.88 -12.28 3.93
N GLN A 167 10.59 -13.39 4.14
CA GLN A 167 10.08 -14.72 3.86
C GLN A 167 8.91 -15.05 4.78
N ILE A 168 8.02 -15.91 4.31
CA ILE A 168 6.95 -16.45 5.16
C ILE A 168 7.46 -17.72 5.85
N ALA A 169 6.87 -18.05 6.99
CA ALA A 169 7.21 -19.24 7.74
C ALA A 169 5.93 -19.88 8.28
N THR A 170 6.01 -21.17 8.60
CA THR A 170 5.00 -21.86 9.40
C THR A 170 4.97 -21.31 10.83
N PRO A 171 3.93 -21.59 11.63
CA PRO A 171 3.88 -21.20 13.04
C PRO A 171 5.11 -21.65 13.86
N ASP A 172 5.69 -22.80 13.53
CA ASP A 172 6.89 -23.35 14.18
C ASP A 172 8.20 -22.70 13.72
N GLY A 173 8.12 -21.70 12.83
CA GLY A 173 9.28 -20.94 12.35
C GLY A 173 10.01 -21.56 11.14
N LYS A 174 9.50 -22.65 10.56
CA LYS A 174 10.07 -23.22 9.32
C LYS A 174 9.78 -22.29 8.15
N VAL A 175 10.84 -21.80 7.53
CA VAL A 175 10.76 -20.90 6.37
C VAL A 175 10.21 -21.64 5.16
N ILE A 176 9.21 -21.06 4.51
CA ILE A 176 8.63 -21.56 3.26
C ILE A 176 9.00 -20.62 2.11
N ILE A 177 9.62 -21.19 1.08
CA ILE A 177 9.97 -20.48 -0.15
C ILE A 177 8.78 -20.60 -1.11
N GLY A 178 8.10 -19.48 -1.35
CA GLY A 178 7.03 -19.42 -2.36
C GLY A 178 7.56 -19.50 -3.80
N PRO A 179 6.67 -19.47 -4.80
CA PRO A 179 7.07 -19.59 -6.20
C PRO A 179 7.94 -18.41 -6.63
N GLU A 180 8.92 -18.68 -7.49
CA GLU A 180 9.83 -17.66 -7.96
C GLU A 180 9.09 -16.56 -8.75
N PRO A 181 9.19 -15.29 -8.34
CA PRO A 181 8.57 -14.20 -9.09
C PRO A 181 9.32 -14.00 -10.42
N PRO A 182 8.62 -13.58 -11.49
CA PRO A 182 9.31 -13.18 -12.72
C PRO A 182 10.26 -12.01 -12.46
N ARG A 183 11.23 -11.78 -13.35
CA ARG A 183 12.11 -10.60 -13.22
C ARG A 183 11.30 -9.30 -13.26
N PHE A 184 11.59 -8.37 -12.35
CA PHE A 184 10.98 -7.04 -12.36
C PHE A 184 11.44 -6.22 -13.57
N THR A 185 10.53 -5.93 -14.50
CA THR A 185 10.81 -5.15 -15.71
C THR A 185 10.27 -3.71 -15.63
N GLY A 186 9.89 -3.23 -14.45
CA GLY A 186 9.30 -1.90 -14.28
C GLY A 186 7.79 -1.83 -14.60
N ILE A 187 7.14 -2.97 -14.81
CA ILE A 187 5.70 -3.10 -15.05
C ILE A 187 4.95 -3.57 -13.80
N ASN A 188 3.62 -3.46 -13.83
CA ASN A 188 2.75 -3.94 -12.76
C ASN A 188 2.93 -5.45 -12.55
N LYS A 189 2.68 -5.92 -11.32
CA LYS A 189 2.74 -7.35 -11.02
C LYS A 189 1.78 -8.16 -11.90
N PRO A 190 2.15 -9.40 -12.29
CA PRO A 190 1.34 -10.21 -13.17
C PRO A 190 -0.02 -10.53 -12.51
N HIS A 191 -1.10 -10.45 -13.29
CA HIS A 191 -2.46 -10.63 -12.75
C HIS A 191 -2.85 -12.11 -12.58
N ARG A 192 -2.40 -12.98 -13.51
CA ARG A 192 -2.74 -14.40 -13.59
C ARG A 192 -1.54 -15.35 -13.68
N LYS A 193 -0.48 -15.05 -12.93
CA LYS A 193 0.71 -15.90 -12.83
C LYS A 193 1.15 -15.96 -11.37
N HIS A 194 1.89 -17.00 -11.00
CA HIS A 194 2.49 -17.14 -9.68
C HIS A 194 3.34 -15.91 -9.32
N ARG A 195 3.46 -15.66 -8.01
CA ARG A 195 4.13 -14.50 -7.43
C ARG A 195 4.91 -14.94 -6.21
N GLY A 196 6.09 -14.37 -6.02
CA GLY A 196 6.88 -14.52 -4.81
C GLY A 196 6.05 -14.24 -3.56
N TRP A 197 6.05 -15.20 -2.64
CA TRP A 197 5.43 -15.03 -1.33
C TRP A 197 6.34 -14.18 -0.44
N SER A 198 5.71 -13.31 0.34
CA SER A 198 6.40 -12.46 1.30
C SER A 198 5.44 -12.04 2.41
N THR A 199 5.98 -11.53 3.51
CA THR A 199 5.21 -10.89 4.60
C THR A 199 4.22 -9.86 4.06
N ALA A 200 4.63 -9.07 3.05
CA ALA A 200 3.81 -8.18 2.23
C ALA A 200 2.95 -7.16 3.02
N TRP A 201 3.46 -6.67 4.15
CA TRP A 201 2.80 -5.61 4.90
C TRP A 201 2.76 -4.33 4.06
N SER A 202 1.66 -3.59 4.16
CA SER A 202 1.57 -2.28 3.53
C SER A 202 2.39 -1.23 4.30
N PRO A 203 2.86 -0.17 3.63
CA PRO A 203 3.51 0.95 4.30
C PRO A 203 2.72 1.55 5.47
N GLU A 204 1.38 1.58 5.39
CA GLU A 204 0.52 2.06 6.48
C GLU A 204 0.55 1.11 7.70
N GLN A 205 0.51 -0.20 7.45
CA GLN A 205 0.67 -1.23 8.49
C GLN A 205 2.02 -1.10 9.20
N ILE A 206 3.11 -0.98 8.43
CA ILE A 206 4.47 -0.84 8.96
C ILE A 206 4.60 0.42 9.81
N SER A 207 4.18 1.58 9.28
CA SER A 207 4.29 2.88 9.94
C SER A 207 3.56 2.93 11.29
N ASN A 208 2.39 2.30 11.40
CA ASN A 208 1.65 2.26 12.65
C ASN A 208 2.15 1.17 13.59
N ARG A 209 2.57 0.01 13.06
CA ARG A 209 3.10 -1.07 13.89
C ARG A 209 4.41 -0.73 14.57
N LEU A 210 5.27 0.07 13.93
CA LEU A 210 6.51 0.59 14.53
C LEU A 210 6.30 1.31 15.86
N LYS A 211 5.13 1.94 16.08
CA LYS A 211 4.80 2.61 17.35
C LYS A 211 4.49 1.62 18.46
N VAL A 212 3.99 0.44 18.11
CA VAL A 212 3.65 -0.63 19.05
C VAL A 212 4.89 -1.46 19.36
N ASP A 213 5.66 -1.84 18.34
CA ASP A 213 6.86 -2.67 18.51
C ASP A 213 8.02 -1.91 19.17
N PHE A 214 8.05 -0.58 19.02
CA PHE A 214 9.09 0.27 19.57
C PHE A 214 8.48 1.53 20.22
N PRO A 215 7.75 1.40 21.34
CA PRO A 215 7.01 2.51 21.95
C PRO A 215 7.95 3.67 22.36
N ASP A 216 9.13 3.36 22.88
CA ASP A 216 10.06 4.34 23.43
C ASP A 216 11.15 4.82 22.44
N ASP A 217 11.22 4.22 21.24
CA ASP A 217 12.23 4.57 20.23
C ASP A 217 11.64 5.48 19.13
N GLU A 218 11.80 6.78 19.28
CA GLU A 218 11.38 7.77 18.27
C GLU A 218 12.18 7.66 16.95
N SER A 219 13.39 7.10 17.00
CA SER A 219 14.21 6.87 15.81
C SER A 219 13.53 5.87 14.85
N MET A 220 12.66 5.00 15.36
CA MET A 220 11.88 4.04 14.58
C MET A 220 10.62 4.62 13.94
N ARG A 221 10.31 5.92 14.12
CA ARG A 221 9.13 6.55 13.51
C ARG A 221 9.35 6.91 12.05
N ILE A 222 8.46 6.47 11.16
CA ILE A 222 8.44 6.91 9.77
C ILE A 222 7.00 6.99 9.27
N SER A 223 6.69 7.98 8.43
CA SER A 223 5.38 8.05 7.80
C SER A 223 5.28 7.01 6.68
N HIS A 224 4.09 6.41 6.52
CA HIS A 224 3.83 5.50 5.41
C HIS A 224 4.06 6.16 4.04
N GLU A 225 3.86 7.48 3.94
CA GLU A 225 4.14 8.24 2.72
C GLU A 225 5.64 8.33 2.40
N ALA A 226 6.50 8.42 3.42
CA ALA A 226 7.94 8.37 3.23
C ALA A 226 8.40 6.99 2.73
N ILE A 227 7.81 5.90 3.24
CA ILE A 227 8.06 4.54 2.71
C ILE A 227 7.61 4.44 1.25
N TYR A 228 6.40 4.93 0.91
CA TYR A 228 5.95 4.96 -0.49
C TYR A 228 6.88 5.79 -1.39
N GLN A 229 7.33 6.95 -0.93
CA GLN A 229 8.27 7.79 -1.66
C GLN A 229 9.59 7.04 -1.93
N SER A 230 10.10 6.27 -0.97
CA SER A 230 11.29 5.43 -1.16
C SER A 230 11.08 4.29 -2.17
N LEU A 231 9.87 3.74 -2.26
CA LEU A 231 9.53 2.67 -3.22
C LEU A 231 9.33 3.20 -4.65
N TYR A 232 8.68 4.35 -4.81
CA TYR A 232 8.26 4.87 -6.11
C TYR A 232 9.24 5.88 -6.73
N ILE A 233 9.91 6.71 -5.92
CA ILE A 233 10.79 7.78 -6.43
C ILE A 233 12.22 7.27 -6.48
N GLN A 234 12.70 6.92 -7.68
CA GLN A 234 14.05 6.38 -7.90
C GLN A 234 15.17 7.23 -7.28
N GLY A 235 15.06 8.55 -7.36
CA GLY A 235 16.08 9.47 -6.85
C GLY A 235 16.20 9.57 -5.33
N ARG A 236 15.33 8.92 -4.55
CA ARG A 236 15.42 8.91 -3.08
C ARG A 236 16.25 7.77 -2.49
N GLY A 237 16.52 6.73 -3.29
CA GLY A 237 17.59 5.75 -3.06
C GLY A 237 17.63 5.13 -1.65
N ALA A 238 16.57 4.43 -1.24
CA ALA A 238 16.55 3.75 0.06
C ALA A 238 15.91 2.35 0.06
N LEU A 239 15.10 2.01 -0.94
CA LEU A 239 14.49 0.69 -1.09
C LEU A 239 14.58 0.29 -2.57
N LYS A 240 14.73 -1.01 -2.84
CA LYS A 240 14.74 -1.51 -4.22
C LYS A 240 13.36 -1.30 -4.86
N ARG A 241 13.33 -0.86 -6.11
CA ARG A 241 12.07 -0.55 -6.83
C ARG A 241 11.17 -1.77 -7.00
N GLU A 242 11.73 -2.98 -7.08
CA GLU A 242 10.99 -4.24 -7.22
C GLU A 242 10.06 -4.55 -6.04
N LEU A 243 10.36 -4.00 -4.85
CA LEU A 243 9.54 -4.17 -3.63
C LEU A 243 8.12 -3.61 -3.78
N VAL A 244 7.83 -2.81 -4.82
CA VAL A 244 6.46 -2.41 -5.16
C VAL A 244 5.55 -3.61 -5.43
N TRP A 245 6.09 -4.76 -5.86
CA TRP A 245 5.30 -5.98 -6.09
C TRP A 245 4.80 -6.65 -4.81
N CYS A 246 5.47 -6.42 -3.68
CA CYS A 246 5.00 -6.84 -2.35
C CYS A 246 3.74 -6.08 -1.91
N LEU A 247 3.45 -4.92 -2.52
CA LEU A 247 2.24 -4.17 -2.23
C LEU A 247 0.99 -4.87 -2.77
N ARG A 248 -0.15 -4.73 -2.07
CA ARG A 248 -1.45 -5.34 -2.43
C ARG A 248 -1.84 -5.12 -3.90
N THR A 249 -1.65 -3.91 -4.44
CA THR A 249 -1.97 -3.62 -5.85
C THR A 249 -0.82 -3.92 -6.81
N GLY A 250 0.42 -3.95 -6.33
CA GLY A 250 1.62 -4.26 -7.12
C GLY A 250 1.85 -3.36 -8.32
N ARG A 251 1.40 -2.10 -8.25
CA ARG A 251 1.53 -1.15 -9.35
C ARG A 251 2.96 -0.61 -9.40
N ALA A 252 3.54 -0.56 -10.59
CA ALA A 252 4.89 -0.01 -10.80
C ALA A 252 4.95 1.51 -10.70
N LEU A 253 3.80 2.18 -10.87
CA LEU A 253 3.61 3.61 -10.65
C LEU A 253 2.45 3.80 -9.68
N ARG A 254 2.57 4.77 -8.78
CA ARG A 254 1.48 5.14 -7.89
C ARG A 254 0.36 5.79 -8.70
N ALA A 255 -0.87 5.42 -8.38
CA ALA A 255 -2.04 6.07 -8.96
C ALA A 255 -2.59 7.11 -7.97
N PRO A 256 -3.08 8.26 -8.46
CA PRO A 256 -3.78 9.24 -7.63
C PRO A 256 -5.00 8.63 -6.94
N ARG A 257 -5.29 9.09 -5.71
CA ARG A 257 -6.44 8.64 -4.91
C ARG A 257 -7.76 8.91 -5.63
N GLU A 258 -7.92 10.09 -6.24
CA GLU A 258 -9.10 10.44 -7.04
C GLU A 258 -9.36 9.44 -8.17
N ARG A 259 -8.32 9.01 -8.89
CA ARG A 259 -8.47 8.01 -9.96
C ARG A 259 -8.89 6.64 -9.42
N SER A 260 -8.49 6.28 -8.20
CA SER A 260 -9.00 5.06 -7.57
C SER A 260 -10.46 5.16 -7.10
N ARG A 261 -10.94 6.36 -6.77
CA ARG A 261 -12.33 6.63 -6.38
C ARG A 261 -13.29 6.70 -7.57
N ARG A 262 -12.82 7.18 -8.72
CA ARG A 262 -13.59 7.21 -9.99
C ARG A 262 -13.92 5.82 -10.57
N LYS A 263 -13.44 4.74 -9.97
CA LYS A 263 -14.01 3.42 -10.26
C LYS A 263 -15.43 3.43 -9.73
N THR A 264 -16.39 3.50 -10.65
CA THR A 264 -17.80 3.24 -10.39
C THR A 264 -17.86 1.99 -9.52
N TRP A 265 -18.30 2.14 -8.28
CA TRP A 265 -18.73 0.98 -7.50
C TRP A 265 -19.82 0.33 -8.33
N ALA A 266 -19.50 -0.84 -8.91
CA ALA A 266 -20.50 -1.67 -9.53
C ALA A 266 -21.46 -2.09 -8.41
N HIS A 267 -22.64 -1.45 -8.41
CA HIS A 267 -23.86 -1.79 -7.69
C HIS A 267 -23.69 -2.25 -6.23
N VAL A 268 -23.82 -1.29 -5.30
CA VAL A 268 -24.37 -1.59 -3.98
C VAL A 268 -25.87 -1.33 -4.09
N THR A 269 -26.66 -2.39 -4.25
CA THR A 269 -28.11 -2.30 -4.16
C THR A 269 -28.47 -1.95 -2.71
N PRO A 270 -29.22 -0.86 -2.44
CA PRO A 270 -29.72 -0.60 -1.11
C PRO A 270 -30.97 -1.45 -0.88
N GLY A 271 -30.92 -2.34 0.11
CA GLY A 271 -32.13 -2.92 0.68
C GLY A 271 -32.02 -4.36 1.15
N THR A 272 -32.51 -4.56 2.38
CA THR A 272 -33.22 -5.73 2.93
C THR A 272 -32.44 -6.59 3.94
N LEU A 273 -33.15 -6.86 5.04
CA LEU A 273 -32.69 -7.12 6.41
C LEU A 273 -32.45 -8.61 6.73
N ILE A 274 -31.55 -8.85 7.69
CA ILE A 274 -31.18 -10.13 8.33
C ILE A 274 -32.15 -10.40 9.49
N SER A 275 -33.16 -11.26 9.31
CA SER A 275 -34.15 -11.54 10.37
C SER A 275 -33.86 -12.78 11.21
N GLU A 276 -32.87 -13.62 10.87
CA GLU A 276 -32.70 -14.93 11.55
C GLU A 276 -31.33 -15.15 12.22
N ARG A 277 -30.47 -14.14 12.25
CA ARG A 277 -29.16 -14.24 12.91
C ARG A 277 -29.24 -13.76 14.37
N PRO A 278 -28.53 -14.40 15.32
CA PRO A 278 -28.35 -13.82 16.65
C PRO A 278 -27.76 -12.40 16.55
N ALA A 279 -28.32 -11.45 17.29
CA ALA A 279 -27.91 -10.03 17.26
C ALA A 279 -26.40 -9.85 17.55
N GLU A 280 -25.86 -10.70 18.43
CA GLU A 280 -24.44 -10.80 18.83
C GLU A 280 -23.47 -11.11 17.68
N ALA A 281 -23.96 -11.62 16.56
CA ALA A 281 -23.11 -11.81 15.40
C ALA A 281 -23.10 -10.55 14.51
N GLY A 282 -24.12 -9.71 14.53
CA GLY A 282 -24.20 -8.49 13.70
C GLY A 282 -23.14 -7.45 14.09
N ASP A 283 -22.89 -7.30 15.39
CA ASP A 283 -22.00 -6.29 15.97
C ASP A 283 -20.50 -6.64 15.88
N ARG A 284 -20.17 -7.92 15.56
CA ARG A 284 -18.80 -8.46 15.52
C ARG A 284 -18.06 -8.34 16.86
N ALA A 285 -18.80 -8.29 17.96
CA ALA A 285 -18.26 -8.17 19.31
C ALA A 285 -17.94 -9.55 19.91
N VAL A 286 -18.73 -10.58 19.57
CA VAL A 286 -18.57 -11.93 20.14
C VAL A 286 -17.64 -12.78 19.27
N PRO A 287 -16.53 -13.31 19.82
CA PRO A 287 -15.63 -14.19 19.09
C PRO A 287 -16.26 -15.56 18.81
N GLY A 288 -15.76 -16.24 17.79
CA GLY A 288 -16.17 -17.60 17.45
C GLY A 288 -17.31 -17.71 16.44
N HIS A 289 -17.69 -16.58 15.83
CA HIS A 289 -18.52 -16.55 14.64
C HIS A 289 -17.62 -16.44 13.40
N TRP A 290 -17.70 -17.43 12.52
CA TRP A 290 -16.82 -17.55 11.38
C TRP A 290 -17.55 -17.27 10.07
N GLU A 291 -16.88 -16.61 9.13
CA GLU A 291 -17.30 -16.51 7.74
C GLU A 291 -16.48 -17.48 6.90
N GLY A 292 -17.16 -18.22 6.03
CA GLY A 292 -16.61 -19.22 5.16
C GLY A 292 -16.77 -18.88 3.67
N ASP A 293 -15.75 -19.16 2.87
CA ASP A 293 -15.77 -18.99 1.41
C ASP A 293 -14.77 -19.92 0.71
N LEU A 294 -14.91 -20.08 -0.61
CA LEU A 294 -13.97 -20.85 -1.43
C LEU A 294 -13.12 -19.95 -2.32
N LEU A 295 -11.80 -20.09 -2.18
CA LEU A 295 -10.86 -19.49 -3.10
C LEU A 295 -10.66 -20.41 -4.30
N ILE A 296 -11.33 -20.11 -5.41
CA ILE A 296 -11.25 -20.93 -6.64
C ILE A 296 -10.01 -20.59 -7.47
N GLY A 297 -9.36 -21.63 -8.00
CA GLY A 297 -8.21 -21.63 -8.91
C GLY A 297 -8.54 -22.18 -10.31
N LEU A 298 -7.50 -22.52 -11.08
CA LEU A 298 -7.64 -23.23 -12.36
C LEU A 298 -8.03 -24.69 -12.13
N GLU A 299 -8.59 -25.31 -13.18
CA GLU A 299 -8.84 -26.77 -13.22
C GLU A 299 -9.60 -27.31 -11.99
N ARG A 300 -10.59 -26.56 -11.51
CA ARG A 300 -11.39 -26.88 -10.32
C ARG A 300 -10.55 -27.12 -9.05
N SER A 301 -9.37 -26.50 -8.92
CA SER A 301 -8.67 -26.40 -7.64
C SER A 301 -9.32 -25.34 -6.74
N ALA A 302 -9.30 -25.57 -5.43
CA ALA A 302 -9.80 -24.62 -4.45
C ALA A 302 -9.03 -24.69 -3.14
N ILE A 303 -9.15 -23.61 -2.35
CA ILE A 303 -8.74 -23.55 -0.95
C ILE A 303 -9.94 -23.02 -0.16
N GLY A 304 -10.36 -23.73 0.89
CA GLY A 304 -11.38 -23.22 1.79
C GLY A 304 -10.82 -22.10 2.67
N THR A 305 -11.62 -21.08 2.92
CA THR A 305 -11.21 -19.93 3.73
C THR A 305 -12.22 -19.75 4.84
N VAL A 306 -11.74 -19.73 6.09
CA VAL A 306 -12.58 -19.56 7.27
C VAL A 306 -11.99 -18.42 8.11
N VAL A 307 -12.78 -17.38 8.35
CA VAL A 307 -12.30 -16.14 8.99
C VAL A 307 -13.16 -15.76 10.17
N ASP A 308 -12.55 -15.59 11.34
CA ASP A 308 -13.25 -15.13 12.53
C ASP A 308 -13.69 -13.67 12.36
N ARG A 309 -14.96 -13.40 12.70
CA ARG A 309 -15.57 -12.10 12.48
C ARG A 309 -15.18 -11.04 13.51
N THR A 310 -14.44 -11.39 14.55
CA THR A 310 -14.03 -10.45 15.59
C THR A 310 -12.56 -10.09 15.40
N THR A 311 -11.71 -11.10 15.45
CA THR A 311 -10.24 -11.04 15.40
C THR A 311 -9.68 -11.06 13.99
N ARG A 312 -10.48 -11.43 12.96
CA ARG A 312 -10.03 -11.64 11.57
C ARG A 312 -9.02 -12.79 11.44
N PHE A 313 -8.89 -13.63 12.46
CA PHE A 313 -8.04 -14.81 12.40
C PHE A 313 -8.51 -15.69 11.25
N THR A 314 -7.60 -16.05 10.36
CA THR A 314 -7.90 -16.75 9.11
C THR A 314 -7.29 -18.14 9.15
N MET A 315 -8.11 -19.15 8.95
CA MET A 315 -7.68 -20.52 8.70
C MET A 315 -7.92 -20.85 7.23
N LEU A 316 -6.98 -21.56 6.63
CA LEU A 316 -7.07 -22.02 5.25
C LEU A 316 -7.23 -23.53 5.26
N VAL A 317 -8.30 -24.01 4.64
CA VAL A 317 -8.63 -25.43 4.53
C VAL A 317 -8.02 -25.95 3.24
N HIS A 318 -7.03 -26.83 3.37
CA HIS A 318 -6.39 -27.48 2.23
C HIS A 318 -7.35 -28.51 1.59
N LEU A 319 -7.61 -28.35 0.30
CA LEU A 319 -8.50 -29.21 -0.49
C LEU A 319 -7.71 -29.83 -1.65
N PRO A 320 -7.03 -30.97 -1.42
CA PRO A 320 -6.32 -31.67 -2.50
C PRO A 320 -7.33 -32.22 -3.51
N ARG A 321 -6.87 -32.41 -4.76
CA ARG A 321 -7.70 -33.06 -5.79
C ARG A 321 -8.04 -34.49 -5.40
N GLU A 322 -9.28 -34.88 -5.64
CA GLU A 322 -9.71 -36.25 -5.44
C GLU A 322 -8.92 -37.22 -6.33
N LYS A 323 -8.60 -38.40 -5.77
CA LYS A 323 -7.86 -39.44 -6.50
C LYS A 323 -8.64 -39.86 -7.74
N GLY A 324 -8.01 -39.75 -8.91
CA GLY A 324 -8.66 -40.05 -10.20
C GLY A 324 -9.32 -38.86 -10.89
N TYR A 325 -9.19 -37.64 -10.35
CA TYR A 325 -9.64 -36.42 -11.03
C TYR A 325 -9.03 -36.28 -12.43
N ARG A 326 -9.88 -36.14 -13.46
CA ARG A 326 -9.48 -35.82 -14.84
C ARG A 326 -10.18 -34.55 -15.30
N HIS A 327 -9.39 -33.55 -15.70
CA HIS A 327 -9.91 -32.25 -16.14
C HIS A 327 -10.69 -32.32 -17.47
N LYS A 328 -10.43 -33.32 -18.32
CA LYS A 328 -10.97 -33.40 -19.70
C LYS A 328 -11.78 -34.65 -20.04
N GLU A 329 -11.90 -35.62 -19.13
CA GLU A 329 -12.56 -36.90 -19.40
C GLU A 329 -13.41 -37.33 -18.20
N THR A 330 -14.52 -36.63 -17.97
CA THR A 330 -15.50 -37.07 -16.97
C THR A 330 -16.41 -38.11 -17.62
N PRO A 331 -16.47 -39.37 -17.14
CA PRO A 331 -17.38 -40.36 -17.69
C PRO A 331 -18.83 -39.90 -17.53
N LYS A 332 -19.62 -40.02 -18.60
CA LYS A 332 -21.06 -39.72 -18.58
C LYS A 332 -21.72 -40.71 -17.60
N ASN A 333 -22.37 -40.20 -16.56
CA ASN A 333 -22.99 -40.96 -15.45
C ASN A 333 -22.04 -41.59 -14.40
N GLY A 334 -20.77 -41.19 -14.33
CA GLY A 334 -19.93 -41.47 -13.15
C GLY A 334 -20.27 -40.56 -11.96
N PRO A 335 -19.80 -40.87 -10.72
CA PRO A 335 -19.88 -39.91 -9.62
C PRO A 335 -19.23 -38.60 -10.05
N ALA A 336 -19.79 -37.47 -9.63
CA ALA A 336 -19.24 -36.16 -9.97
C ALA A 336 -17.86 -36.01 -9.30
N LEU A 337 -16.79 -36.42 -10.01
CA LEU A 337 -15.39 -36.18 -9.64
C LEU A 337 -15.11 -34.69 -9.83
N ALA A 338 -15.64 -33.89 -8.92
CA ALA A 338 -15.23 -32.52 -8.76
C ALA A 338 -13.76 -32.50 -8.31
N GLY A 339 -13.04 -31.41 -8.58
CA GLY A 339 -11.69 -31.25 -7.99
C GLY A 339 -11.73 -31.29 -6.45
N TYR A 340 -12.90 -31.08 -5.85
CA TYR A 340 -13.24 -31.24 -4.45
C TYR A 340 -14.77 -31.45 -4.36
N GLY A 341 -15.25 -32.52 -3.73
CA GLY A 341 -16.68 -32.76 -3.50
C GLY A 341 -17.18 -32.21 -2.17
N ALA A 342 -18.51 -32.17 -1.97
CA ALA A 342 -19.12 -31.68 -0.74
C ALA A 342 -18.71 -32.47 0.52
N ILE A 343 -18.48 -33.79 0.39
CA ILE A 343 -18.00 -34.64 1.48
C ILE A 343 -16.54 -34.32 1.81
N THR A 344 -15.70 -34.19 0.79
CA THR A 344 -14.28 -33.81 0.93
C THR A 344 -14.14 -32.44 1.61
N MET A 345 -14.92 -31.46 1.16
CA MET A 345 -14.99 -30.13 1.79
C MET A 345 -15.45 -30.22 3.24
N LYS A 346 -16.54 -30.94 3.52
CA LYS A 346 -17.07 -31.13 4.86
C LYS A 346 -16.06 -31.79 5.80
N ASN A 347 -15.36 -32.84 5.37
CA ASN A 347 -14.37 -33.55 6.19
C ASN A 347 -13.15 -32.66 6.48
N ALA A 348 -12.63 -31.97 5.47
CA ALA A 348 -11.50 -31.07 5.64
C ALA A 348 -11.85 -29.87 6.54
N LEU A 349 -13.06 -29.31 6.36
CA LEU A 349 -13.58 -28.23 7.19
C LEU A 349 -13.81 -28.68 8.64
N ALA A 350 -14.41 -29.85 8.86
CA ALA A 350 -14.60 -30.43 10.20
C ALA A 350 -13.25 -30.63 10.90
N SER A 351 -12.28 -31.26 10.22
CA SER A 351 -10.93 -31.43 10.75
C SER A 351 -10.27 -30.11 11.14
N THR A 352 -10.42 -29.07 10.32
CA THR A 352 -9.88 -27.73 10.62
C THR A 352 -10.57 -27.10 11.82
N MET A 353 -11.92 -27.11 11.85
CA MET A 353 -12.70 -26.48 12.91
C MET A 353 -12.57 -27.19 14.26
N SER A 354 -12.33 -28.51 14.27
CA SER A 354 -12.08 -29.29 15.49
C SER A 354 -10.79 -28.91 16.22
N THR A 355 -9.89 -28.14 15.59
CA THR A 355 -8.70 -27.59 16.27
C THR A 355 -9.02 -26.44 17.21
N LEU A 356 -10.21 -25.84 17.08
CA LEU A 356 -10.63 -24.71 17.89
C LEU A 356 -11.29 -25.17 19.20
N PRO A 357 -11.11 -24.44 20.31
CA PRO A 357 -11.92 -24.62 21.51
C PRO A 357 -13.40 -24.43 21.18
N ALA A 358 -14.28 -25.24 21.78
CA ALA A 358 -15.73 -25.21 21.52
C ALA A 358 -16.33 -23.80 21.71
N GLN A 359 -15.82 -23.03 22.68
CA GLN A 359 -16.28 -21.67 22.96
C GLN A 359 -15.97 -20.67 21.83
N LEU A 360 -14.98 -20.97 20.98
CA LEU A 360 -14.58 -20.21 19.80
C LEU A 360 -15.09 -20.83 18.50
N ALA A 361 -15.88 -21.91 18.55
CA ALA A 361 -16.47 -22.56 17.39
C ALA A 361 -18.01 -22.42 17.41
N ARG A 362 -18.52 -21.19 17.57
CA ARG A 362 -19.95 -20.92 17.84
C ARG A 362 -20.85 -21.05 16.61
N SER A 363 -20.43 -20.55 15.46
CA SER A 363 -21.18 -20.72 14.22
C SER A 363 -20.34 -20.45 12.98
N LEU A 364 -20.81 -20.98 11.84
CA LEU A 364 -20.21 -20.78 10.53
C LEU A 364 -21.22 -20.18 9.56
N THR A 365 -20.86 -19.12 8.85
CA THR A 365 -21.68 -18.53 7.78
C THR A 365 -21.04 -18.79 6.42
N TRP A 366 -21.76 -19.41 5.49
CA TRP A 366 -21.25 -19.76 4.15
C TRP A 366 -22.14 -19.20 3.02
N ASP A 367 -21.69 -19.27 1.76
CA ASP A 367 -22.58 -19.09 0.60
C ASP A 367 -23.44 -20.33 0.33
N ARG A 368 -24.53 -20.17 -0.42
CA ARG A 368 -25.40 -21.28 -0.86
C ARG A 368 -24.76 -22.09 -2.01
N GLY A 369 -23.46 -22.33 -1.94
CA GLY A 369 -22.72 -23.15 -2.90
C GLY A 369 -23.03 -24.64 -2.73
N LYS A 370 -22.97 -25.40 -3.83
CA LYS A 370 -23.16 -26.87 -3.83
C LYS A 370 -22.16 -27.62 -2.93
N GLU A 371 -21.03 -26.97 -2.65
CA GLU A 371 -19.93 -27.49 -1.84
C GLU A 371 -20.29 -27.62 -0.36
N MET A 372 -21.31 -26.90 0.11
CA MET A 372 -21.89 -27.01 1.46
C MET A 372 -23.18 -27.83 1.50
N SER A 373 -23.45 -28.67 0.49
CA SER A 373 -24.62 -29.56 0.51
C SER A 373 -24.60 -30.56 1.68
N ALA A 374 -23.42 -30.92 2.18
CA ALA A 374 -23.24 -31.78 3.36
C ALA A 374 -23.23 -31.02 4.71
N HIS A 375 -23.68 -29.76 4.77
CA HIS A 375 -23.66 -28.94 5.99
C HIS A 375 -24.43 -29.56 7.17
N ALA A 376 -25.53 -30.29 6.92
CA ALA A 376 -26.27 -30.96 7.98
C ALA A 376 -25.40 -32.00 8.71
N GLN A 377 -24.62 -32.78 7.96
CA GLN A 377 -23.66 -33.74 8.54
C GLN A 377 -22.53 -33.04 9.28
N PHE A 378 -22.03 -31.90 8.74
CA PHE A 378 -21.03 -31.07 9.41
C PHE A 378 -21.53 -30.58 10.78
N THR A 379 -22.76 -30.06 10.85
CA THR A 379 -23.36 -29.58 12.10
C THR A 379 -23.51 -30.71 13.11
N VAL A 380 -23.95 -31.89 12.68
CA VAL A 380 -24.11 -33.06 13.57
C VAL A 380 -22.76 -33.53 14.14
N GLU A 381 -21.70 -33.55 13.33
CA GLU A 381 -20.38 -34.01 13.76
C GLU A 381 -19.65 -33.01 14.67
N THR A 382 -19.72 -31.71 14.32
CA THR A 382 -18.91 -30.68 14.99
C THR A 382 -19.68 -29.93 16.08
N GLY A 383 -21.02 -30.02 16.08
CA GLY A 383 -21.89 -29.19 16.91
C GLY A 383 -21.98 -27.73 16.45
N ILE A 384 -21.33 -27.36 15.34
CA ILE A 384 -21.25 -25.97 14.86
C ILE A 384 -22.44 -25.68 13.93
N PRO A 385 -23.37 -24.80 14.29
CA PRO A 385 -24.48 -24.42 13.42
C PRO A 385 -23.97 -23.65 12.18
N VAL A 386 -24.47 -24.07 11.01
CA VAL A 386 -24.16 -23.46 9.71
C VAL A 386 -25.32 -22.58 9.25
N PHE A 387 -25.00 -21.34 8.89
CA PHE A 387 -25.93 -20.35 8.33
C PHE A 387 -25.53 -20.02 6.90
N PHE A 388 -26.50 -19.66 6.07
CA PHE A 388 -26.26 -19.33 4.67
C PHE A 388 -26.55 -17.86 4.37
N ALA A 389 -25.65 -17.21 3.64
CA ALA A 389 -25.89 -15.89 3.07
C ALA A 389 -26.99 -15.94 2.00
N ASP A 390 -27.69 -14.83 1.83
CA ASP A 390 -28.74 -14.73 0.82
C ASP A 390 -28.18 -14.71 -0.60
N PRO A 391 -28.94 -15.23 -1.58
CA PRO A 391 -28.57 -15.09 -2.99
C PRO A 391 -28.29 -13.63 -3.34
N GLN A 392 -27.26 -13.40 -4.14
CA GLN A 392 -26.87 -12.07 -4.63
C GLN A 392 -26.51 -11.04 -3.54
N SER A 393 -26.24 -11.49 -2.30
CA SER A 393 -25.91 -10.62 -1.16
C SER A 393 -24.48 -10.77 -0.64
N PRO A 394 -23.44 -10.56 -1.48
CA PRO A 394 -22.04 -10.78 -1.09
C PRO A 394 -21.58 -9.89 0.07
N TRP A 395 -22.20 -8.71 0.26
CA TRP A 395 -21.88 -7.79 1.36
C TRP A 395 -22.11 -8.38 2.76
N GLN A 396 -22.98 -9.39 2.87
CA GLN A 396 -23.23 -10.11 4.14
C GLN A 396 -21.98 -10.88 4.61
N ARG A 397 -21.01 -11.14 3.72
CA ARG A 397 -19.72 -11.79 3.99
C ARG A 397 -18.52 -10.88 3.67
N GLY A 398 -18.66 -9.59 4.01
CA GLY A 398 -17.63 -8.60 3.72
C GLY A 398 -16.27 -8.87 4.39
N THR A 399 -16.20 -9.68 5.45
CA THR A 399 -14.92 -10.08 6.06
C THR A 399 -14.17 -11.01 5.11
N ASN A 400 -14.83 -12.06 4.63
CA ASN A 400 -14.24 -13.02 3.70
C ASN A 400 -13.87 -12.39 2.37
N GLU A 401 -14.69 -11.50 1.82
CA GLU A 401 -14.34 -10.83 0.56
C GLU A 401 -13.03 -10.05 0.68
N ASN A 402 -12.84 -9.30 1.77
CA ASN A 402 -11.61 -8.56 1.99
C ASN A 402 -10.41 -9.49 2.25
N THR A 403 -10.59 -10.55 3.04
CA THR A 403 -9.55 -11.57 3.30
C THR A 403 -9.14 -12.27 2.01
N ASN A 404 -10.10 -12.70 1.18
CA ASN A 404 -9.84 -13.29 -0.13
C ASN A 404 -9.09 -12.32 -1.04
N GLY A 405 -9.45 -11.04 -1.02
CA GLY A 405 -8.71 -9.99 -1.70
C GLY A 405 -7.24 -9.82 -1.23
N LEU A 406 -6.89 -10.27 -0.02
CA LEU A 406 -5.51 -10.32 0.48
C LEU A 406 -4.82 -11.62 0.10
N LEU A 407 -5.51 -12.76 0.21
CA LEU A 407 -5.02 -14.07 -0.21
C LEU A 407 -4.65 -14.08 -1.70
N ARG A 408 -5.32 -13.29 -2.54
CA ARG A 408 -4.94 -13.07 -3.95
C ARG A 408 -3.55 -12.42 -4.15
N GLN A 409 -2.85 -12.02 -3.09
CA GLN A 409 -1.42 -11.67 -3.15
C GLN A 409 -0.55 -12.92 -3.33
N TYR A 410 -0.91 -14.01 -2.65
CA TYR A 410 -0.21 -15.31 -2.64
C TYR A 410 -0.78 -16.29 -3.68
N PHE A 411 -2.10 -16.25 -3.89
CA PHE A 411 -2.87 -17.13 -4.76
C PHE A 411 -3.61 -16.34 -5.86
N PRO A 412 -2.91 -15.81 -6.88
CA PRO A 412 -3.53 -15.01 -7.95
C PRO A 412 -4.66 -15.76 -8.67
N LYS A 413 -5.60 -15.02 -9.26
CA LYS A 413 -6.64 -15.66 -10.09
C LYS A 413 -5.99 -16.32 -11.30
N GLY A 414 -6.45 -17.49 -11.70
CA GLY A 414 -5.90 -18.18 -12.88
C GLY A 414 -4.56 -18.86 -12.62
N THR A 415 -4.28 -19.27 -11.39
CA THR A 415 -3.23 -20.25 -11.06
C THR A 415 -3.89 -21.52 -10.56
N ASP A 416 -3.19 -22.65 -10.70
CA ASP A 416 -3.59 -23.89 -10.03
C ASP A 416 -3.29 -23.77 -8.52
N LEU A 417 -4.23 -24.20 -7.69
CA LEU A 417 -4.12 -24.15 -6.23
C LEU A 417 -3.83 -25.52 -5.62
N SER A 418 -4.03 -26.61 -6.37
CA SER A 418 -3.75 -27.96 -5.86
C SER A 418 -2.27 -28.31 -5.80
N SER A 419 -1.41 -27.46 -6.36
CA SER A 419 0.05 -27.64 -6.28
C SER A 419 0.64 -27.32 -4.91
N TRP A 420 -0.14 -26.67 -4.03
CA TRP A 420 0.32 -26.24 -2.72
C TRP A 420 -0.02 -27.28 -1.65
N SER A 421 0.98 -27.62 -0.84
CA SER A 421 0.82 -28.49 0.32
C SER A 421 0.07 -27.81 1.46
N ALA A 422 -0.42 -28.61 2.42
CA ALA A 422 -1.06 -28.10 3.63
C ALA A 422 -0.11 -27.17 4.42
N GLU A 423 1.18 -27.53 4.51
CA GLU A 423 2.20 -26.76 5.21
C GLU A 423 2.45 -25.39 4.56
N GLU A 424 2.52 -25.34 3.22
CA GLU A 424 2.68 -24.08 2.49
C GLU A 424 1.46 -23.16 2.65
N ILE A 425 0.25 -23.74 2.62
CA ILE A 425 -1.00 -23.02 2.85
C ILE A 425 -1.04 -22.48 4.28
N GLU A 426 -0.61 -23.25 5.27
CA GLU A 426 -0.53 -22.83 6.66
C GLU A 426 0.46 -21.67 6.86
N ALA A 427 1.63 -21.71 6.21
CA ALA A 427 2.58 -20.59 6.24
C ALA A 427 1.98 -19.30 5.66
N VAL A 428 1.16 -19.40 4.61
CA VAL A 428 0.42 -18.24 4.07
C VAL A 428 -0.63 -17.73 5.06
N ALA A 429 -1.37 -18.64 5.72
CA ALA A 429 -2.32 -18.28 6.77
C ALA A 429 -1.61 -17.56 7.94
N HIS A 430 -0.48 -18.11 8.39
CA HIS A 430 0.36 -17.52 9.43
C HIS A 430 0.86 -16.12 9.04
N ALA A 431 1.37 -15.95 7.82
CA ALA A 431 1.79 -14.64 7.31
C ALA A 431 0.63 -13.62 7.26
N LEU A 432 -0.60 -14.07 7.04
CA LEU A 432 -1.79 -13.22 7.06
C LEU A 432 -2.24 -12.88 8.48
N ASN A 433 -2.12 -13.83 9.41
CA ASN A 433 -2.48 -13.71 10.81
C ASN A 433 -1.45 -12.94 11.64
N THR A 434 -0.21 -12.83 11.17
CA THR A 434 0.83 -11.96 11.74
C THR A 434 0.86 -10.58 11.10
N ARG A 435 0.00 -10.30 10.10
CA ARG A 435 -0.09 -8.98 9.46
C ARG A 435 -1.08 -8.08 10.22
N PRO A 436 -0.66 -6.89 10.71
CA PRO A 436 -1.47 -6.05 11.57
C PRO A 436 -2.70 -5.45 10.85
N ARG A 437 -3.79 -5.26 11.58
CA ARG A 437 -5.07 -4.76 11.04
C ARG A 437 -5.45 -3.43 11.65
N LYS A 438 -5.78 -2.45 10.80
CA LYS A 438 -6.32 -1.16 11.24
C LYS A 438 -7.57 -1.30 12.10
N THR A 439 -8.44 -2.25 11.75
CA THR A 439 -9.68 -2.55 12.48
C THR A 439 -9.44 -3.10 13.89
N LEU A 440 -8.24 -3.60 14.18
CA LEU A 440 -7.83 -4.15 15.48
C LEU A 440 -6.86 -3.20 16.20
N GLY A 441 -6.89 -1.90 15.90
CA GLY A 441 -5.94 -0.95 16.48
C GLY A 441 -4.49 -1.24 16.14
N TRP A 442 -4.22 -1.88 14.99
CA TRP A 442 -2.90 -2.34 14.54
C TRP A 442 -2.31 -3.55 15.29
N LYS A 443 -3.11 -4.25 16.10
CA LYS A 443 -2.82 -5.63 16.49
C LYS A 443 -2.89 -6.57 15.28
N THR A 444 -2.19 -7.68 15.35
CA THR A 444 -2.28 -8.77 14.40
C THR A 444 -3.49 -9.65 14.73
N PRO A 445 -4.11 -10.33 13.75
CA PRO A 445 -5.18 -11.29 14.03
C PRO A 445 -4.76 -12.38 15.03
N ALA A 446 -3.50 -12.84 14.96
CA ALA A 446 -2.94 -13.82 15.91
C ALA A 446 -2.91 -13.27 17.34
N GLU A 447 -2.45 -12.02 17.54
CA GLU A 447 -2.47 -11.38 18.87
C GLU A 447 -3.89 -11.23 19.41
N ALA A 448 -4.81 -10.72 18.58
CA ALA A 448 -6.20 -10.53 18.97
C ALA A 448 -6.89 -11.86 19.30
N PHE A 449 -6.59 -12.93 18.56
CA PHE A 449 -7.11 -14.26 18.81
C PHE A 449 -6.51 -14.88 20.08
N ASN A 450 -5.20 -14.71 20.32
CA ASN A 450 -4.54 -15.16 21.53
C ASN A 450 -5.10 -14.48 22.79
N GLU A 451 -5.41 -13.18 22.72
CA GLU A 451 -6.09 -12.47 23.81
C GLU A 451 -7.45 -13.12 24.15
N GLN A 452 -8.22 -13.53 23.14
CA GLN A 452 -9.49 -14.25 23.37
C GLN A 452 -9.29 -15.63 23.99
N LEU A 453 -8.27 -16.37 23.55
CA LEU A 453 -7.91 -17.67 24.14
C LEU A 453 -7.56 -17.54 25.62
N LEU A 454 -6.74 -16.56 25.98
CA LEU A 454 -6.34 -16.31 27.37
C LEU A 454 -7.52 -15.90 28.26
N LEU A 455 -8.43 -15.05 27.75
CA LEU A 455 -9.64 -14.67 28.48
C LEU A 455 -10.55 -15.87 28.79
N LEU A 456 -10.68 -16.80 27.85
CA LEU A 456 -11.46 -18.02 28.05
C LEU A 456 -10.84 -18.96 29.09
N GLN A 457 -9.51 -19.08 29.11
CA GLN A 457 -8.79 -19.85 30.11
C GLN A 457 -9.00 -19.26 31.52
N GLN A 458 -8.93 -17.94 31.66
CA GLN A 458 -9.15 -17.27 32.95
C GLN A 458 -10.60 -17.43 33.46
N ALA A 459 -11.59 -17.35 32.56
CA ALA A 459 -13.00 -17.56 32.91
C ALA A 459 -13.29 -19.00 33.37
N GLY A 460 -12.55 -20.00 32.86
CA GLY A 460 -12.67 -21.39 33.27
C GLY A 460 -11.99 -21.74 34.61
N VAL A 461 -11.03 -20.93 35.07
CA VAL A 461 -10.29 -21.15 36.32
C VAL A 461 -10.98 -20.48 37.53
N ALA A 462 -11.86 -19.50 37.30
CA ALA A 462 -12.53 -18.72 38.34
C ALA A 462 -13.75 -19.41 39.02
N THR A 463 -13.81 -20.75 39.03
CA THR A 463 -14.83 -21.52 39.76
C THR A 463 -14.16 -22.45 40.77
N THR A 464 -13.91 -21.92 41.97
CA THR A 464 -13.91 -22.63 43.27
C THR A 464 -13.69 -21.58 44.36
N GLY A 465 -14.79 -21.08 44.90
CA GLY A 465 -14.86 -20.22 46.07
C GLY A 465 -16.16 -20.51 46.80
#